data_AF-A0A924P5R1-F1
#
_entry.id   AF-A0A924P5R1-F1
#
_cell.length_a   1.000
_cell.length_b   1.000
_cell.length_c   1.000
_cell.angle_alpha   90.00
_cell.angle_beta   90.00
_cell.angle_gamma   90.00
#
_symmetry.space_group_name_H-M   'P 1'
#
loop_
_entity.id
_entity.type
_entity.pdbx_description
1 polymer ?
#
loop_
_entity_poly.entity_id
_entity_poly.type
_entity_poly.pdbx_seq_one_letter_code
_entity_poly.pdbx_strand_id
1 'polypeptide(L)'
;MSSREKILVAAGANKPAFIEAPAMAIDRLVLEGDELVQQFIKTLESIGAKAIVADDINMVQSDLKLAQAAGGYIVNTLPALGLVKEEINMGMEASLLEPVFKAYIEATIGVAENGAVWLYESQMKNRILPFICQ
;
A
#
# COMPACT_ATOMS: atom_id res chain seq x y z
N MET A 1 -43.36 -24.99 -0.62
CA MET A 1 -41.88 -24.94 -0.59
C MET A 1 -41.39 -23.74 -1.37
N SER A 2 -40.61 -22.88 -0.73
CA SER A 2 -39.93 -21.74 -1.34
C SER A 2 -38.78 -22.19 -2.25
N SER A 3 -38.36 -21.34 -3.18
CA SER A 3 -37.21 -21.61 -4.05
C SER A 3 -35.92 -21.86 -3.25
N ARG A 4 -35.75 -21.18 -2.11
CA ARG A 4 -34.61 -21.39 -1.19
C ARG A 4 -34.58 -22.83 -0.65
N GLU A 5 -35.72 -23.36 -0.23
CA GLU A 5 -35.81 -24.73 0.31
C GLU A 5 -35.46 -25.77 -0.76
N LYS A 6 -35.93 -25.57 -2.00
CA LYS A 6 -35.59 -26.46 -3.12
C LYS A 6 -34.09 -26.47 -3.41
N ILE A 7 -33.45 -25.31 -3.40
CA ILE A 7 -32.00 -25.17 -3.64
C ILE A 7 -31.20 -25.86 -2.54
N LEU A 8 -31.56 -25.68 -1.26
CA LEU A 8 -30.84 -26.29 -0.15
C LEU A 8 -30.99 -27.82 -0.13
N VAL A 9 -32.18 -28.34 -0.46
CA VAL A 9 -32.40 -29.79 -0.57
C VAL A 9 -31.57 -30.36 -1.73
N ALA A 10 -31.57 -29.71 -2.89
CA ALA A 10 -30.79 -30.16 -4.04
C ALA A 10 -29.27 -30.08 -3.78
N ALA A 11 -28.80 -29.02 -3.12
CA ALA A 11 -27.39 -28.87 -2.76
C ALA A 11 -26.94 -29.91 -1.73
N GLY A 12 -27.78 -30.22 -0.75
CA GLY A 12 -27.52 -31.27 0.23
C GLY A 12 -27.45 -32.66 -0.42
N ALA A 13 -28.38 -32.97 -1.32
CA ALA A 13 -28.43 -34.26 -2.01
C ALA A 13 -27.26 -34.48 -2.98
N ASN A 14 -26.66 -33.41 -3.51
CA ASN A 14 -25.56 -33.49 -4.48
C ASN A 14 -24.21 -33.08 -3.87
N LYS A 15 -24.11 -32.94 -2.54
CA LYS A 15 -22.85 -32.60 -1.89
C LYS A 15 -21.87 -33.78 -2.00
N PRO A 16 -20.68 -33.63 -2.61
CA PRO A 16 -19.69 -34.68 -2.63
C PRO A 16 -19.27 -35.09 -1.22
N ALA A 17 -18.79 -36.32 -1.07
CA ALA A 17 -18.17 -36.76 0.17
C ALA A 17 -17.03 -35.80 0.54
N PHE A 18 -16.90 -35.49 1.83
CA PHE A 18 -15.79 -34.69 2.31
C PHE A 18 -14.49 -35.44 2.04
N ILE A 19 -13.57 -34.76 1.35
CA ILE A 19 -12.20 -35.24 1.12
C ILE A 19 -11.31 -34.29 1.91
N GLU A 20 -10.54 -34.84 2.84
CA GLU A 20 -9.52 -34.04 3.53
C GLU A 20 -8.59 -33.42 2.50
N ALA A 21 -8.32 -32.12 2.66
CA ALA A 21 -7.33 -31.47 1.83
C ALA A 21 -5.98 -32.19 2.00
N PRO A 22 -5.22 -32.41 0.92
CA PRO A 22 -3.90 -33.01 1.04
C PRO A 22 -3.05 -32.19 2.01
N ALA A 23 -2.24 -32.88 2.81
CA ALA A 23 -1.28 -32.21 3.68
C ALA A 23 -0.32 -31.40 2.81
N MET A 24 -0.53 -30.09 2.75
CA MET A 24 0.43 -29.20 2.10
C MET A 24 1.65 -29.12 3.01
N ALA A 25 2.73 -29.80 2.62
CA ALA A 25 4.07 -29.44 3.08
C ALA A 25 4.38 -28.07 2.47
N ILE A 26 4.03 -27.01 3.18
CA ILE A 26 4.51 -25.68 2.83
C ILE A 26 5.97 -25.66 3.30
N ASP A 27 6.87 -26.16 2.46
CA ASP A 27 8.27 -25.75 2.50
C ASP A 27 8.26 -24.26 2.17
N ARG A 28 7.99 -23.44 3.19
CA ARG A 28 8.16 -22.00 3.06
C ARG A 28 9.64 -21.83 2.74
N LEU A 29 9.95 -21.41 1.52
CA LEU A 29 11.15 -20.62 1.29
C LEU A 29 11.02 -19.44 2.25
N VAL A 30 11.56 -19.60 3.46
CA VAL A 30 11.67 -18.53 4.43
C VAL A 30 12.81 -17.68 3.91
N LEU A 31 12.47 -16.79 2.98
CA LEU A 31 13.35 -15.66 2.71
C LEU A 31 13.44 -14.87 4.01
N GLU A 32 14.65 -14.72 4.51
CA GLU A 32 14.90 -13.97 5.75
C GLU A 32 15.06 -12.48 5.43
N GLY A 33 14.97 -11.63 6.46
CA GLY A 33 14.71 -10.19 6.36
C GLY A 33 15.35 -9.47 5.17
N ASP A 34 16.67 -9.58 5.00
CA ASP A 34 17.40 -8.89 3.92
C ASP A 34 17.00 -9.39 2.52
N GLU A 35 16.77 -10.70 2.36
CA GLU A 35 16.34 -11.28 1.09
C GLU A 35 14.94 -10.80 0.69
N LEU A 36 14.04 -10.62 1.68
CA LEU A 36 12.71 -10.05 1.44
C LEU A 36 12.78 -8.59 1.01
N VAL A 37 13.67 -7.78 1.62
CA VAL A 37 13.88 -6.38 1.23
C VAL A 37 14.44 -6.31 -0.19
N GLN A 38 15.43 -7.13 -0.53
CA GLN A 38 15.99 -7.16 -1.89
C GLN A 38 14.97 -7.63 -2.92
N GLN A 39 14.15 -8.63 -2.60
CA GLN A 39 13.07 -9.06 -3.48
C GLN A 39 12.03 -7.94 -3.68
N PHE A 40 11.63 -7.26 -2.60
CA PHE A 40 10.71 -6.13 -2.69
C PHE A 40 11.25 -5.03 -3.60
N ILE A 41 12.50 -4.60 -3.39
CA ILE A 41 13.16 -3.58 -4.22
C ILE A 41 13.16 -4.01 -5.69
N LYS A 42 13.62 -5.23 -5.97
CA LYS A 42 13.67 -5.77 -7.33
C LYS A 42 12.30 -5.79 -8.01
N THR A 43 11.27 -6.26 -7.30
CA THR A 43 9.91 -6.32 -7.84
C THR A 43 9.35 -4.92 -8.08
N LEU A 44 9.51 -4.02 -7.10
CA LEU A 44 9.02 -2.64 -7.17
C LEU A 44 9.67 -1.86 -8.33
N GLU A 45 10.98 -2.01 -8.53
CA GLU A 45 11.68 -1.35 -9.64
C GLU A 45 11.32 -1.94 -11.00
N SER A 46 11.02 -3.25 -11.07
CA SER A 46 10.59 -3.89 -12.32
C SER A 46 9.26 -3.36 -12.88
N ILE A 47 8.42 -2.77 -12.02
CA ILE A 47 7.13 -2.16 -12.40
C ILE A 47 7.23 -0.63 -12.60
N GLY A 48 8.44 -0.08 -12.63
CA GLY A 48 8.70 1.32 -12.98
C GLY A 48 8.75 2.29 -11.79
N ALA A 49 8.63 1.80 -10.55
CA ALA A 49 8.88 2.61 -9.37
C ALA A 49 10.38 2.71 -9.08
N LYS A 50 10.76 3.60 -8.16
CA LYS A 50 12.14 3.76 -7.70
C LYS A 50 12.21 3.46 -6.21
N ALA A 51 13.03 2.49 -5.82
CA ALA A 51 13.31 2.22 -4.43
C ALA A 51 14.51 3.07 -3.96
N ILE A 52 14.41 3.62 -2.75
CA ILE A 52 15.53 4.31 -2.10
C ILE A 52 15.63 3.74 -0.70
N VAL A 53 16.76 3.10 -0.40
CA VAL A 53 17.07 2.63 0.95
C VAL A 53 17.54 3.84 1.75
N ALA A 54 16.78 4.21 2.78
CA ALA A 54 17.14 5.28 3.69
C ALA A 54 17.77 4.69 4.95
N ASP A 55 18.97 5.14 5.28
CA ASP A 55 19.66 4.71 6.51
C ASP A 55 18.97 5.24 7.78
N ASP A 56 18.37 6.43 7.67
CA ASP A 56 17.64 7.07 8.75
C ASP A 56 16.54 8.01 8.23
N ILE A 57 15.76 8.54 9.17
CA ILE A 57 14.69 9.49 8.89
C ILE A 57 15.22 10.85 8.40
N ASN A 58 16.48 11.22 8.72
CA ASN A 58 17.08 12.49 8.31
C ASN A 58 17.33 12.54 6.80
N MET A 59 17.63 11.39 6.18
CA MET A 59 17.72 11.27 4.74
C MET A 59 16.38 11.64 4.07
N VAL A 60 15.26 11.16 4.61
CA VAL A 60 13.92 11.47 4.12
C VAL A 60 13.55 12.94 4.38
N GLN A 61 13.94 13.50 5.53
CA GLN A 61 13.77 14.93 5.82
C GLN A 61 14.55 15.81 4.84
N SER A 62 15.76 15.39 4.46
CA SER A 62 16.57 16.10 3.47
C SER A 62 15.92 16.08 2.09
N ASP A 63 15.38 14.92 1.67
CA ASP A 63 14.61 14.80 0.42
C ASP A 63 13.35 15.70 0.43
N LEU A 64 12.63 15.76 1.55
CA LEU A 64 11.49 16.67 1.72
C LEU A 64 11.89 18.13 1.53
N LYS A 65 12.97 18.58 2.18
CA LYS A 65 13.46 19.97 2.05
C LYS A 65 13.91 20.29 0.63
N LEU A 66 14.60 19.36 -0.03
CA LEU A 66 15.01 19.53 -1.43
C LEU A 66 13.80 19.63 -2.36
N ALA A 67 12.80 18.76 -2.18
CA ALA A 67 11.56 18.80 -2.94
C ALA A 67 10.79 20.13 -2.75
N GLN A 68 10.78 20.67 -1.52
CA GLN A 68 10.19 21.97 -1.24
C GLN A 68 10.97 23.11 -1.90
N ALA A 69 12.30 23.04 -1.91
CA ALA A 69 13.18 24.04 -2.53
C ALA A 69 13.12 24.02 -4.07
N ALA A 70 12.87 22.85 -4.68
CA ALA A 70 12.78 22.68 -6.13
C ALA A 70 11.55 23.38 -6.76
N GLY A 71 10.59 23.80 -5.93
CA GLY A 71 9.33 24.38 -6.39
C GLY A 71 8.32 23.30 -6.76
N GLY A 72 7.10 23.43 -6.23
CA GLY A 72 6.02 22.46 -6.38
C GLY A 72 5.16 22.38 -5.12
N TYR A 73 3.90 21.97 -5.25
CA TYR A 73 3.04 21.81 -4.08
C TYR A 73 3.32 20.45 -3.42
N ILE A 74 4.22 20.47 -2.44
CA ILE A 74 4.64 19.28 -1.70
C ILE A 74 3.75 19.06 -0.49
N VAL A 75 3.27 17.84 -0.28
CA VAL A 75 2.45 17.45 0.87
C VAL A 75 3.23 16.47 1.74
N ASN A 76 3.41 16.84 3.01
CA ASN A 76 3.93 15.95 4.04
C ASN A 76 2.79 15.54 4.96
N THR A 77 2.51 14.23 5.09
CA THR A 77 1.52 13.72 6.05
C THR A 77 2.16 13.22 7.36
N LEU A 78 3.50 13.28 7.46
CA LEU A 78 4.29 12.66 8.52
C LEU A 78 4.89 13.70 9.48
N PRO A 79 4.44 13.77 10.74
CA PRO A 79 5.01 14.67 11.74
C PRO A 79 6.51 14.47 11.96
N ALA A 80 6.99 13.23 11.82
CA ALA A 80 8.40 12.89 11.96
C ALA A 80 9.32 13.57 10.92
N LEU A 81 8.77 13.97 9.77
CA LEU A 81 9.54 14.65 8.72
C LEU A 81 9.58 16.17 8.88
N GLY A 82 8.73 16.73 9.74
CA GLY A 82 8.59 18.17 9.95
C GLY A 82 7.13 18.60 9.95
N LEU A 83 6.90 19.86 9.55
CA LEU A 83 5.54 20.43 9.53
C LEU A 83 4.63 19.63 8.59
N VAL A 84 3.46 19.26 9.11
CA VAL A 84 2.39 18.61 8.37
C VAL A 84 1.44 19.69 7.84
N LYS A 85 0.98 19.52 6.60
CA LYS A 85 -0.04 20.40 6.01
C LYS A 85 -1.41 19.99 6.52
N GLU A 86 -1.80 20.55 7.66
CA GLU A 86 -3.10 20.29 8.30
C GLU A 86 -4.29 20.74 7.44
N GLU A 87 -4.07 21.59 6.41
CA GLU A 87 -5.13 21.92 5.45
C GLU A 87 -5.62 20.69 4.68
N ILE A 88 -4.78 19.66 4.50
CA ILE A 88 -5.12 18.44 3.77
C ILE A 88 -5.99 17.53 4.63
N ASN A 89 -7.25 17.39 4.24
CA ASN A 89 -8.23 16.56 4.94
C ASN A 89 -9.05 15.69 3.99
N MET A 90 -9.78 14.73 4.55
CA MET A 90 -10.55 13.72 3.82
C MET A 90 -11.64 14.33 2.92
N GLY A 91 -12.14 15.53 3.22
CA GLY A 91 -13.22 16.18 2.48
C GLY A 91 -12.78 17.06 1.32
N MET A 92 -11.46 17.23 1.09
CA MET A 92 -10.99 18.06 -0.03
C MET A 92 -11.30 17.44 -1.39
N GLU A 93 -11.81 18.27 -2.30
CA GLU A 93 -12.07 17.88 -3.68
C GLU A 93 -10.78 17.71 -4.49
N ALA A 94 -10.85 16.85 -5.52
CA ALA A 94 -9.72 16.55 -6.40
C ALA A 94 -9.13 17.80 -7.07
N SER A 95 -9.97 18.77 -7.44
CA SER A 95 -9.57 20.03 -8.07
C SER A 95 -8.63 20.88 -7.20
N LEU A 96 -8.76 20.78 -5.88
CA LEU A 96 -7.90 21.49 -4.93
C LEU A 96 -6.57 20.76 -4.67
N LEU A 97 -6.53 19.46 -4.96
CA LEU A 97 -5.36 18.60 -4.80
C LEU A 97 -4.59 18.39 -6.12
N GLU A 98 -5.14 18.82 -7.25
CA GLU A 98 -4.51 18.75 -8.58
C GLU A 98 -3.10 19.37 -8.61
N PRO A 99 -2.79 20.47 -7.91
CA PRO A 99 -1.43 21.02 -7.91
C PRO A 99 -0.40 20.16 -7.16
N VAL A 100 -0.81 19.14 -6.39
CA VAL A 100 0.08 18.33 -5.56
C VAL A 100 1.08 17.59 -6.44
N PHE A 101 2.34 17.97 -6.34
CA PHE A 101 3.42 17.41 -7.14
C PHE A 101 4.05 16.17 -6.50
N LYS A 102 4.19 16.17 -5.17
CA LYS A 102 4.75 15.04 -4.42
C LYS A 102 4.09 14.95 -3.04
N ALA A 103 3.70 13.74 -2.66
CA ALA A 103 3.16 13.43 -1.34
C ALA A 103 4.08 12.44 -0.60
N TYR A 104 4.33 12.70 0.67
CA TYR A 104 5.03 11.79 1.57
C TYR A 104 4.01 11.13 2.49
N ILE A 105 3.88 9.81 2.37
CA ILE A 105 2.89 8.99 3.08
C ILE A 105 3.58 7.75 3.63
N GLU A 106 3.36 7.43 4.90
CA GLU A 106 3.89 6.24 5.56
C GLU A 106 2.94 5.07 5.35
N ALA A 107 3.48 3.97 4.84
CA ALA A 107 2.78 2.71 4.68
C ALA A 107 3.00 1.77 5.85
N THR A 108 2.12 0.79 5.99
CA THR A 108 2.23 -0.21 7.06
C THR A 108 3.06 -1.41 6.63
N ILE A 109 2.92 -1.86 5.38
CA ILE A 109 3.55 -3.10 4.89
C ILE A 109 3.98 -2.93 3.45
N GLY A 110 5.16 -3.45 3.10
CA GLY A 110 5.58 -3.71 1.73
C GLY A 110 5.53 -5.22 1.44
N VAL A 111 4.99 -5.62 0.28
CA VAL A 111 4.83 -7.02 -0.11
C VAL A 111 5.90 -7.38 -1.15
N ALA A 112 6.89 -8.18 -0.74
CA ALA A 112 8.04 -8.53 -1.58
C ALA A 112 7.66 -9.21 -2.91
N GLU A 113 6.62 -10.05 -2.88
CA GLU A 113 6.17 -10.83 -4.03
C GLU A 113 5.72 -9.99 -5.23
N ASN A 114 5.03 -8.86 -4.97
CA ASN A 114 4.39 -8.06 -6.03
C ASN A 114 4.71 -6.57 -5.97
N GLY A 115 5.57 -6.13 -5.04
CA GLY A 115 5.94 -4.73 -4.88
C GLY A 115 4.79 -3.85 -4.33
N ALA A 116 3.69 -4.44 -3.87
CA ALA A 116 2.58 -3.66 -3.34
C ALA A 116 2.94 -3.02 -2.00
N VAL A 117 2.37 -1.84 -1.76
CA VAL A 117 2.51 -1.09 -0.52
C VAL A 117 1.14 -0.94 0.10
N TRP A 118 0.96 -1.46 1.32
CA TRP A 118 -0.30 -1.44 2.05
C TRP A 118 -0.41 -0.22 2.93
N LEU A 119 -1.49 0.54 2.74
CA LEU A 119 -1.80 1.79 3.44
C LEU A 119 -3.22 1.71 4.00
N TYR A 120 -3.40 2.15 5.23
CA TYR A 120 -4.72 2.42 5.77
C TYR A 120 -5.21 3.79 5.31
N GLU A 121 -6.53 3.96 5.22
CA GLU A 121 -7.15 5.24 4.85
C GLU A 121 -6.74 6.38 5.79
N SER A 122 -6.57 6.07 7.08
CA SER A 122 -6.09 7.04 8.08
C SER A 122 -4.67 7.56 7.83
N GLN A 123 -3.82 6.77 7.15
CA GLN A 123 -2.44 7.17 6.80
C GLN A 123 -2.42 8.11 5.60
N MET A 124 -3.39 7.98 4.68
CA MET A 124 -3.43 8.76 3.44
C MET A 124 -3.83 10.23 3.67
N LYS A 125 -4.53 10.56 4.77
CA LYS A 125 -5.23 11.85 5.05
C LYS A 125 -6.36 12.19 4.09
N ASN A 126 -6.15 12.00 2.79
CA ASN A 126 -7.16 12.05 1.74
C ASN A 126 -6.87 10.91 0.75
N ARG A 127 -7.88 10.11 0.41
CA ARG A 127 -7.75 8.91 -0.44
C ARG A 127 -7.24 9.21 -1.86
N ILE A 128 -7.34 10.46 -2.31
CA ILE A 128 -6.90 10.89 -3.65
C ILE A 128 -5.38 11.09 -3.70
N LEU A 129 -4.72 11.40 -2.58
CA LEU A 129 -3.30 11.76 -2.56
C LEU A 129 -2.35 10.73 -3.20
N PRO A 130 -2.50 9.40 -2.99
CA PRO A 130 -1.63 8.41 -3.62
C PRO A 130 -1.74 8.33 -5.15
N PHE A 131 -2.76 8.96 -5.73
CA PHE A 131 -3.10 8.81 -7.16
C PHE A 131 -3.06 10.12 -7.96
N ILE A 132 -2.98 11.27 -7.29
CA ILE A 132 -3.14 12.57 -7.95
C ILE A 132 -1.81 13.17 -8.44
N CYS A 133 -0.68 12.75 -7.86
CA CYS A 133 0.65 13.18 -8.28
C CYS A 133 0.96 12.62 -9.68
N GLN A 134 1.58 13.41 -10.56
CA GLN A 134 1.98 13.02 -11.92
C GLN A 134 3.48 12.76 -12.03
#